data_AF-A0A1G5EPR7-F1
#
_entry.id   AF-A0A1G5EPR7-F1
#
_cell.length_a   1.000
_cell.length_b   1.000
_cell.length_c   1.000
_cell.angle_alpha   90.00
_cell.angle_beta   90.00
_cell.angle_gamma   90.00
#
_symmetry.space_group_name_H-M   'P 1'
#
loop_
_entity.id
_entity.type
_entity.pdbx_description
1 polymer ?
#
loop_
_entity_poly.entity_id
_entity_poly.type
_entity_poly.pdbx_seq_one_letter_code
_entity_poly.pdbx_strand_id
1 'polypeptide(L)'
;MFKNAFSGIWWSASTLLTIGYGDIYPVTIMGKIFAIIIAFLGVGMVAIPTGIISAGFVEQFQRLKDIGEFAEEENIHFIRIMLQGDDSWCGRKVSDLGIPKDMMAVAVQRGNETIIPRGDTVLCAGDIVVLCAEKTKELQPVAIKEIVINEGHSWNNTAVRNIDISRQSYIYVVRRGNKTLIPSGDLVIKAGDVVLLYDKHLHNENI
;
A
#
# COMPACT_ATOMS: atom_id res chain seq x y z
N MET A 1 51.08 -12.95 -15.42
CA MET A 1 51.44 -13.02 -13.99
C MET A 1 51.93 -11.64 -13.55
N PHE A 2 51.33 -11.06 -12.51
CA PHE A 2 51.66 -9.71 -12.05
C PHE A 2 53.14 -9.61 -11.67
N LYS A 3 53.84 -8.58 -12.17
CA LYS A 3 55.29 -8.41 -11.93
C LYS A 3 55.59 -7.75 -10.59
N ASN A 4 54.63 -7.02 -10.02
CA ASN A 4 54.74 -6.30 -8.74
C ASN A 4 53.35 -5.86 -8.22
N ALA A 5 53.25 -5.48 -6.94
CA ALA A 5 51.99 -5.07 -6.30
C ALA A 5 51.29 -3.91 -7.04
N PHE A 6 52.06 -2.93 -7.54
CA PHE A 6 51.53 -1.80 -8.31
C PHE A 6 50.90 -2.22 -9.64
N SER A 7 51.40 -3.27 -10.30
CA SER A 7 50.77 -3.81 -11.51
C SER A 7 49.41 -4.45 -11.22
N GLY A 8 49.24 -5.04 -10.03
CA GLY A 8 47.95 -5.56 -9.57
C GLY A 8 46.94 -4.45 -9.29
N ILE A 9 47.35 -3.38 -8.59
CA ILE A 9 46.50 -2.21 -8.31
C ILE A 9 46.01 -1.56 -9.61
N TRP A 10 46.92 -1.35 -10.57
CA TRP A 10 46.56 -0.82 -11.88
C TRP A 10 45.55 -1.72 -12.62
N TRP A 11 45.74 -3.03 -12.54
CA TRP A 11 44.84 -3.98 -13.18
C TRP A 11 43.44 -3.98 -12.59
N SER A 12 43.32 -3.94 -11.26
CA SER A 12 42.03 -3.83 -10.59
C SER A 12 41.35 -2.49 -10.88
N ALA A 13 42.09 -1.37 -10.81
CA ALA A 13 41.54 -0.03 -11.05
C ALA A 13 41.04 0.15 -12.49
N SER A 14 41.81 -0.32 -13.49
CA SER A 14 41.40 -0.26 -14.90
C SER A 14 40.17 -1.10 -15.22
N THR A 15 40.03 -2.25 -14.55
CA THR A 15 38.83 -3.10 -14.67
C THR A 15 37.61 -2.44 -14.03
N LEU A 16 37.75 -1.93 -12.80
CA LEU A 16 36.66 -1.31 -12.05
C LEU A 16 36.18 0.00 -12.69
N LEU A 17 37.12 0.85 -13.13
CA LEU A 17 36.83 2.14 -13.75
C LEU A 17 36.63 2.04 -15.27
N THR A 18 36.55 0.81 -15.81
CA THR A 18 36.25 0.54 -17.22
C THR A 18 37.17 1.26 -18.22
N ILE A 19 38.43 1.49 -17.85
CA ILE A 19 39.37 2.31 -18.64
C ILE A 19 39.62 1.69 -20.02
N GLY A 20 39.62 0.35 -20.10
CA GLY A 20 39.93 -0.39 -21.33
C GLY A 20 41.41 -0.26 -21.71
N TYR A 21 42.12 -1.37 -21.91
CA TYR A 21 43.57 -1.31 -22.11
C TYR A 21 44.00 -0.66 -23.43
N GLY A 22 43.15 -0.68 -24.47
CA GLY A 22 43.42 -0.12 -25.79
C GLY A 22 44.82 -0.47 -26.34
N ASP A 23 45.27 0.28 -27.35
CA ASP A 23 46.66 0.23 -27.82
C ASP A 23 47.55 1.24 -27.09
N ILE A 24 46.95 2.20 -26.39
CA ILE A 24 47.65 3.31 -25.73
C ILE A 24 47.40 3.23 -24.22
N TYR A 25 48.43 2.85 -23.47
CA TYR A 25 48.38 2.78 -22.00
C TYR A 25 49.68 3.30 -21.38
N PRO A 26 49.63 3.87 -20.16
CA PRO A 26 50.82 4.34 -19.48
C PRO A 26 51.72 3.17 -19.10
N VAL A 27 52.95 3.18 -19.62
CA VAL A 27 53.96 2.15 -19.33
C VAL A 27 54.71 2.44 -18.03
N THR A 28 54.81 3.72 -17.65
CA THR A 28 55.52 4.19 -16.45
C THR A 28 54.64 4.12 -15.19
N ILE A 29 55.26 3.92 -14.03
CA ILE A 29 54.56 3.87 -12.74
C ILE A 29 53.84 5.20 -12.46
N MET A 30 54.51 6.33 -12.71
CA MET A 30 53.92 7.66 -12.54
C MET A 30 52.73 7.88 -13.48
N GLY A 31 52.84 7.46 -14.75
CA GLY A 31 51.73 7.57 -15.70
C GLY A 31 50.50 6.78 -15.26
N LYS A 32 50.69 5.61 -14.65
CA LYS A 32 49.59 4.80 -14.09
C LYS A 32 48.91 5.47 -12.90
N ILE A 33 49.68 6.13 -12.02
CA ILE A 33 49.11 6.88 -10.89
C ILE A 33 48.27 8.06 -11.38
N PHE A 34 48.80 8.85 -12.33
CA PHE A 34 48.05 9.96 -12.92
C PHE A 34 46.78 9.51 -13.63
N ALA A 35 46.85 8.41 -14.38
CA ALA A 35 45.68 7.86 -15.07
C ALA A 35 44.59 7.39 -14.10
N ILE A 36 44.95 6.78 -12.96
CA ILE A 36 43.99 6.42 -11.91
C ILE A 36 43.29 7.68 -11.36
N ILE A 37 44.06 8.74 -11.05
CA ILE A 37 43.49 10.00 -10.51
C ILE A 37 42.51 10.63 -11.51
N ILE A 38 42.89 10.73 -12.78
CA ILE A 38 42.03 11.30 -13.83
C ILE A 38 40.75 10.47 -14.01
N ALA A 39 40.86 9.13 -13.94
CA ALA A 39 39.69 8.26 -14.05
C ALA A 39 38.69 8.47 -12.90
N PHE A 40 39.15 8.63 -11.66
CA PHE A 40 38.28 8.98 -10.53
C PHE A 40 37.60 10.34 -10.70
N LEU A 41 38.33 11.34 -11.21
CA LEU A 41 37.75 12.65 -11.50
C LEU A 41 36.67 12.58 -12.58
N GLY A 42 36.88 11.77 -13.63
CA GLY A 42 35.90 11.55 -14.69
C GLY A 42 34.61 10.92 -14.17
N VAL A 43 34.71 9.88 -13.34
CA VAL A 43 33.52 9.27 -12.69
C VAL A 43 32.83 10.27 -11.77
N GLY A 44 33.58 11.04 -10.99
CA GLY A 44 33.03 12.09 -10.13
C GLY A 44 32.26 13.16 -10.90
N MET A 45 32.75 13.57 -12.08
CA MET A 45 32.10 14.55 -12.94
C MET A 45 30.72 14.08 -13.42
N VAL A 46 30.54 12.78 -13.70
CA VAL A 46 29.25 12.21 -14.14
C VAL A 46 28.33 11.89 -12.95
N ALA A 47 28.90 11.58 -11.79
CA ALA A 47 28.12 11.26 -10.59
C ALA A 47 27.28 12.44 -10.09
N ILE A 48 27.81 13.68 -10.12
CA ILE A 48 27.12 14.88 -9.65
C ILE A 48 25.81 15.16 -10.43
N PRO A 49 25.81 15.32 -11.77
CA PRO A 49 24.58 15.59 -12.51
C PRO A 49 23.59 14.42 -12.41
N THR A 50 24.08 13.17 -12.40
CA THR A 50 23.23 11.98 -12.20
C THR A 50 22.52 12.03 -10.84
N GLY A 51 23.23 12.40 -9.78
CA GLY A 51 22.67 12.57 -8.44
C GLY A 51 21.62 13.67 -8.37
N ILE A 52 21.87 14.82 -8.99
CA ILE A 52 20.90 15.93 -9.07
C ILE A 52 19.63 15.51 -9.79
N ILE A 53 19.76 14.86 -10.96
CA ILE A 53 18.61 14.36 -11.72
C ILE A 53 17.82 13.35 -10.90
N SER A 54 18.50 12.40 -10.23
CA SER A 54 17.86 11.42 -9.37
C SER A 54 17.09 12.07 -8.21
N ALA A 55 17.67 13.07 -7.55
CA ALA A 55 17.02 13.80 -6.47
C ALA A 55 15.76 14.53 -6.97
N GLY A 56 15.83 15.16 -8.14
CA GLY A 56 14.67 15.79 -8.78
C GLY A 56 13.55 14.79 -9.08
N PHE A 57 13.88 13.61 -9.62
CA PHE A 57 12.88 12.56 -9.84
C PHE A 57 12.24 12.05 -8.55
N VAL A 58 13.03 11.84 -7.49
CA VAL A 58 12.51 11.43 -6.18
C VAL A 58 11.56 12.48 -5.62
N GLU A 59 11.90 13.77 -5.72
CA GLU A 59 11.03 14.86 -5.27
C GLU A 59 9.72 14.90 -6.07
N GLN A 60 9.78 14.74 -7.40
CA GLN A 60 8.56 14.70 -8.23
C GLN A 60 7.70 13.48 -7.94
N PHE A 61 8.31 12.32 -7.72
CA PHE A 61 7.59 11.10 -7.37
C PHE A 61 6.92 11.23 -6.00
N GLN A 62 7.60 11.83 -5.03
CA GLN A 62 7.04 12.13 -3.72
C GLN A 62 5.87 13.11 -3.84
N ARG A 63 6.03 14.22 -4.58
CA ARG A 63 4.93 15.17 -4.82
C ARG A 63 3.73 14.51 -5.50
N LEU A 64 3.96 13.60 -6.46
CA LEU A 64 2.87 12.88 -7.11
C LEU A 64 2.16 11.92 -6.14
N LYS A 65 2.90 11.29 -5.24
CA LYS A 65 2.35 10.46 -4.17
C LYS A 65 1.56 11.30 -3.17
N ASP A 66 2.09 12.44 -2.76
CA ASP A 66 1.42 13.37 -1.85
C ASP A 66 0.13 13.90 -2.50
N ILE A 67 0.15 14.29 -3.78
CA ILE A 67 -1.07 14.70 -4.54
C ILE A 67 -2.08 13.54 -4.64
N GLY A 68 -1.61 12.31 -4.83
CA GLY A 68 -2.46 11.12 -4.79
C GLY A 68 -3.09 10.90 -3.42
N GLU A 69 -2.33 11.10 -2.34
CA GLU A 69 -2.82 11.05 -0.96
C GLU A 69 -3.80 12.21 -0.67
N PHE A 70 -3.57 13.42 -1.19
CA PHE A 70 -4.52 14.54 -1.11
C PHE A 70 -5.81 14.28 -1.90
N ALA A 71 -5.75 13.56 -3.03
CA ALA A 71 -6.94 13.12 -3.76
C ALA A 71 -7.69 12.00 -3.03
N GLU A 72 -7.02 11.23 -2.16
CA GLU A 72 -7.66 10.30 -1.21
C GLU A 72 -8.16 11.01 0.07
N GLU A 73 -7.65 12.21 0.41
CA GLU A 73 -8.14 13.03 1.52
C GLU A 73 -9.47 13.76 1.23
N GLU A 74 -9.93 13.82 -0.03
CA GLU A 74 -11.34 14.08 -0.31
C GLU A 74 -12.16 12.84 0.09
N ASN A 75 -12.45 12.74 1.39
CA ASN A 75 -13.22 11.70 2.08
C ASN A 75 -14.71 11.61 1.64
N ILE A 76 -15.01 12.01 0.41
CA ILE A 76 -16.34 12.10 -0.17
C ILE A 76 -16.44 11.09 -1.32
N HIS A 77 -17.20 10.03 -1.10
CA HIS A 77 -17.55 9.12 -2.19
C HIS A 77 -18.84 9.57 -2.87
N PHE A 78 -18.76 9.76 -4.19
CA PHE A 78 -19.92 10.01 -5.03
C PHE A 78 -20.53 8.70 -5.51
N ILE A 79 -21.78 8.46 -5.11
CA ILE A 79 -22.59 7.33 -5.54
C ILE A 79 -23.67 7.86 -6.48
N ARG A 80 -23.74 7.32 -7.70
CA ARG A 80 -24.77 7.68 -8.69
C ARG A 80 -25.80 6.57 -8.77
N ILE A 81 -27.06 6.89 -8.51
CA ILE A 81 -28.18 5.94 -8.55
C ILE A 81 -29.18 6.41 -9.59
N MET A 82 -29.51 5.55 -10.55
CA MET A 82 -30.57 5.80 -11.53
C MET A 82 -31.86 5.19 -11.02
N LEU A 83 -32.90 6.00 -10.83
CA LEU A 83 -34.19 5.55 -10.35
C LEU A 83 -35.01 4.91 -11.47
N GLN A 84 -35.48 3.70 -11.23
CA GLN A 84 -36.42 2.97 -12.06
C GLN A 84 -37.85 3.12 -11.54
N GLY A 85 -38.84 2.79 -12.36
CA GLY A 85 -40.26 3.02 -12.02
C GLY A 85 -40.78 2.25 -10.81
N ASP A 86 -40.07 1.20 -10.39
CA ASP A 86 -40.34 0.34 -9.24
C ASP A 86 -39.55 0.73 -7.98
N ASP A 87 -38.63 1.70 -8.06
CA ASP A 87 -37.83 2.12 -6.91
C ASP A 87 -38.67 2.82 -5.85
N SER A 88 -38.47 2.42 -4.59
CA SER A 88 -39.18 2.96 -3.42
C SER A 88 -38.94 4.46 -3.15
N TRP A 89 -37.96 5.06 -3.81
CA TRP A 89 -37.62 6.49 -3.73
C TRP A 89 -38.42 7.35 -4.72
N CYS A 90 -38.98 6.74 -5.77
CA CYS A 90 -39.83 7.44 -6.73
C CYS A 90 -41.09 8.00 -6.06
N GLY A 91 -41.41 9.26 -6.35
CA GLY A 91 -42.55 9.97 -5.78
C GLY A 91 -42.37 10.47 -4.34
N ARG A 92 -41.21 10.22 -3.72
CA ARG A 92 -40.88 10.73 -2.38
C ARG A 92 -40.07 12.03 -2.46
N LYS A 93 -40.21 12.85 -1.43
CA LYS A 93 -39.36 14.03 -1.21
C LYS A 93 -37.98 13.61 -0.72
N VAL A 94 -36.95 14.36 -1.08
CA VAL A 94 -35.58 14.10 -0.63
C VAL A 94 -35.47 14.08 0.90
N SER A 95 -36.25 14.89 1.63
CA SER A 95 -36.31 14.85 3.11
C SER A 95 -36.85 13.54 3.68
N ASP A 96 -37.69 12.83 2.92
CA ASP A 96 -38.48 11.70 3.39
C ASP A 96 -37.86 10.34 2.97
N LEU A 97 -36.69 10.38 2.33
CA LEU A 97 -35.96 9.20 1.86
C LEU A 97 -35.30 8.40 3.00
N GLY A 98 -35.16 8.99 4.19
CA GLY A 98 -34.52 8.34 5.33
C GLY A 98 -33.02 8.08 5.12
N ILE A 99 -32.36 8.92 4.32
CA ILE A 99 -30.92 8.82 4.05
C ILE A 99 -30.14 9.03 5.37
N PRO A 100 -29.11 8.21 5.66
CA PRO A 100 -28.25 8.39 6.83
C PRO A 100 -27.63 9.80 6.91
N LYS A 101 -27.31 10.27 8.12
CA LYS A 101 -26.79 11.64 8.33
C LYS A 101 -25.46 11.92 7.62
N ASP A 102 -24.68 10.88 7.37
CA ASP A 102 -23.36 10.97 6.74
C ASP A 102 -23.47 10.89 5.20
N MET A 103 -24.69 10.96 4.66
CA MET A 103 -24.98 10.87 3.23
C MET A 103 -25.96 11.96 2.79
N MET A 104 -25.62 12.66 1.70
CA MET A 104 -26.39 13.80 1.19
C MET A 104 -26.58 13.69 -0.33
N ALA A 105 -27.80 13.95 -0.80
CA ALA A 105 -28.04 14.15 -2.23
C ALA A 105 -27.53 15.54 -2.65
N VAL A 106 -26.53 15.57 -3.53
CA VAL A 106 -25.88 16.81 -3.96
C VAL A 106 -26.48 17.31 -5.28
N ALA A 107 -26.90 16.39 -6.14
CA ALA A 107 -27.53 16.71 -7.41
C ALA A 107 -28.51 15.62 -7.84
N VAL A 108 -29.55 16.02 -8.57
CA VAL A 108 -30.49 15.14 -9.26
C VAL A 108 -30.46 15.52 -10.73
N GLN A 109 -30.05 14.59 -11.59
CA GLN A 109 -30.09 14.80 -13.03
C GLN A 109 -31.38 14.20 -13.58
N ARG A 110 -32.25 15.06 -14.13
CA ARG A 110 -33.52 14.66 -14.74
C ARG A 110 -33.44 14.92 -16.25
N GLY A 111 -33.20 13.86 -17.03
CA GLY A 111 -32.89 14.00 -18.44
C GLY A 111 -31.59 14.80 -18.65
N ASN A 112 -31.71 16.03 -19.17
CA ASN A 112 -30.57 16.90 -19.46
C ASN A 112 -30.39 18.07 -18.48
N GLU A 113 -31.23 18.14 -17.44
CA GLU A 113 -31.17 19.18 -16.42
C GLU A 113 -30.54 18.64 -15.12
N THR A 114 -29.66 19.44 -14.52
CA THR A 114 -29.09 19.17 -13.20
C THR A 114 -29.78 20.05 -12.17
N ILE A 115 -30.44 19.41 -11.20
CA ILE A 115 -31.22 20.05 -10.15
C ILE A 115 -30.48 19.87 -8.83
N ILE A 116 -30.24 20.95 -8.09
CA ILE A 116 -29.74 20.87 -6.71
C ILE A 116 -30.95 20.59 -5.80
N PRO A 117 -31.06 19.39 -5.21
CA PRO A 117 -32.25 19.01 -4.46
C PRO A 117 -32.38 19.84 -3.17
N ARG A 118 -33.57 20.36 -2.95
CA ARG A 118 -34.04 20.88 -1.65
C ARG A 118 -34.83 19.80 -0.94
N GLY A 119 -35.09 19.95 0.36
CA GLY A 119 -35.81 18.94 1.14
C GLY A 119 -37.18 18.55 0.54
N ASP A 120 -37.85 19.48 -0.13
CA ASP A 120 -39.14 19.30 -0.81
C ASP A 120 -39.05 18.76 -2.25
N THR A 121 -37.85 18.59 -2.79
CA THR A 121 -37.65 18.06 -4.15
C THR A 121 -38.16 16.63 -4.23
N VAL A 122 -39.10 16.37 -5.15
CA VAL A 122 -39.67 15.04 -5.37
C VAL A 122 -38.89 14.31 -6.46
N LEU A 123 -38.43 13.10 -6.16
CA LEU A 123 -37.71 12.25 -7.10
C LEU A 123 -38.68 11.51 -8.04
N CYS A 124 -38.26 11.34 -9.29
CA CYS A 124 -39.05 10.71 -10.35
C CYS A 124 -38.28 9.53 -10.99
N ALA A 125 -39.03 8.61 -11.59
CA ALA A 125 -38.43 7.56 -12.41
C ALA A 125 -37.64 8.18 -13.57
N GLY A 126 -36.43 7.68 -13.81
CA GLY A 126 -35.47 8.23 -14.78
C GLY A 126 -34.52 9.28 -14.22
N ASP A 127 -34.68 9.70 -12.95
CA ASP A 127 -33.72 10.59 -12.29
C ASP A 127 -32.42 9.85 -11.98
N ILE A 128 -31.28 10.52 -12.18
CA ILE A 128 -29.98 10.07 -11.66
C ILE A 128 -29.65 10.92 -10.44
N VAL A 129 -29.74 10.31 -9.27
CA VAL A 129 -29.41 10.95 -7.99
C VAL A 129 -27.93 10.76 -7.70
N VAL A 130 -27.22 11.86 -7.52
CA VAL A 130 -25.81 11.89 -7.10
C VAL A 130 -25.77 12.12 -5.60
N LEU A 131 -25.31 11.11 -4.88
CA LEU A 131 -25.19 11.10 -3.44
C LEU A 131 -23.72 11.22 -3.07
N CYS A 132 -23.43 12.06 -2.08
CA CYS A 132 -22.15 12.14 -1.39
C CYS A 132 -22.29 11.34 -0.09
N ALA A 133 -21.36 10.45 0.19
CA ALA A 133 -21.24 9.80 1.49
C ALA A 133 -19.86 10.11 2.08
N GLU A 134 -19.82 10.55 3.34
CA GLU A 134 -18.58 10.65 4.09
C GLU A 134 -18.13 9.23 4.46
N LYS A 135 -16.86 8.92 4.22
CA LYS A 135 -16.31 7.62 4.61
C LYS A 135 -16.33 7.55 6.15
N THR A 136 -17.20 6.72 6.72
CA THR A 136 -17.08 6.30 8.12
C THR A 136 -15.67 5.75 8.29
N LYS A 137 -14.92 6.27 9.29
CA LYS A 137 -13.53 5.87 9.61
C LYS A 137 -13.33 4.39 9.28
N GLU A 138 -12.45 4.14 8.32
CA GLU A 138 -12.16 2.81 7.80
C GLU A 138 -12.18 1.75 8.90
N LEU A 139 -12.83 0.62 8.62
CA LEU A 139 -12.40 -0.65 9.18
C LEU A 139 -10.89 -0.74 8.91
N GLN A 140 -10.08 -0.41 9.92
CA GLN A 140 -8.64 -0.44 9.83
C GLN A 140 -8.23 -1.75 9.13
N PRO A 141 -7.26 -1.74 8.21
CA PRO A 141 -6.78 -2.96 7.59
C PRO A 141 -6.41 -3.95 8.69
N VAL A 142 -7.27 -4.94 8.86
CA VAL A 142 -7.14 -5.98 9.86
C VAL A 142 -5.90 -6.75 9.45
N ALA A 143 -4.82 -6.64 10.22
CA ALA A 143 -3.60 -7.41 9.97
C ALA A 143 -3.91 -8.88 10.27
N ILE A 144 -4.35 -9.60 9.24
CA ILE A 144 -4.64 -11.03 9.34
C ILE A 144 -3.34 -11.79 9.11
N LYS A 145 -2.88 -12.50 10.14
CA LYS A 145 -1.75 -13.43 10.05
C LYS A 145 -2.29 -14.84 9.90
N GLU A 146 -1.87 -15.52 8.84
CA GLU A 146 -2.16 -16.94 8.63
C GLU A 146 -0.97 -17.77 9.11
N ILE A 147 -1.23 -18.71 10.03
CA ILE A 147 -0.21 -19.60 10.58
C ILE A 147 -0.61 -21.05 10.30
N VAL A 148 0.28 -21.77 9.61
CA VAL A 148 0.14 -23.22 9.40
C VAL A 148 0.80 -23.96 10.56
N ILE A 149 0.04 -24.81 11.23
CA ILE A 149 0.49 -25.55 12.40
C ILE A 149 1.21 -26.82 11.94
N ASN A 150 2.52 -26.88 12.18
CA ASN A 150 3.33 -28.06 11.93
C ASN A 150 3.42 -28.95 13.18
N GLU A 151 3.93 -30.18 13.04
CA GLU A 151 4.05 -31.13 14.16
C GLU A 151 4.87 -30.58 15.35
N GLY A 152 5.90 -29.76 15.07
CA GLY A 152 6.73 -29.10 16.08
C GLY A 152 6.27 -27.72 16.54
N HIS A 153 5.09 -27.24 16.11
CA HIS A 153 4.58 -25.94 16.53
C HIS A 153 4.12 -25.96 17.99
N SER A 154 4.42 -24.92 18.76
CA SER A 154 4.09 -24.80 20.19
C SER A 154 2.59 -24.85 20.51
N TRP A 155 1.73 -24.72 19.49
CA TRP A 155 0.27 -24.72 19.62
C TRP A 155 -0.34 -26.07 19.22
N ASN A 156 0.47 -26.99 18.69
CA ASN A 156 0.00 -28.33 18.36
C ASN A 156 -0.45 -29.06 19.63
N ASN A 157 -1.63 -29.66 19.60
CA ASN A 157 -2.32 -30.28 20.73
C ASN A 157 -2.61 -29.34 21.91
N THR A 158 -2.65 -28.02 21.68
CA THR A 158 -3.03 -27.03 22.70
C THR A 158 -4.46 -26.55 22.46
N ALA A 159 -5.25 -26.45 23.54
CA ALA A 159 -6.58 -25.85 23.49
C ALA A 159 -6.48 -24.34 23.27
N VAL A 160 -7.34 -23.76 22.44
CA VAL A 160 -7.35 -22.32 22.09
C VAL A 160 -7.24 -21.41 23.32
N ARG A 161 -7.91 -21.75 24.43
CA ARG A 161 -7.85 -20.96 25.67
C ARG A 161 -6.48 -20.92 26.36
N ASN A 162 -5.62 -21.89 26.10
CA ASN A 162 -4.31 -22.07 26.72
C ASN A 162 -3.17 -21.61 25.80
N ILE A 163 -3.49 -21.05 24.63
CA ILE A 163 -2.49 -20.56 23.69
C ILE A 163 -2.01 -19.20 24.15
N ASP A 164 -0.69 -19.08 24.29
CA ASP A 164 -0.05 -17.80 24.57
C ASP A 164 0.04 -16.96 23.29
N ILE A 165 -0.89 -16.01 23.17
CA ILE A 165 -0.92 -14.99 22.12
C ILE A 165 -0.92 -13.60 22.76
N SER A 166 -0.49 -12.58 22.01
CA SER A 166 -0.62 -11.19 22.44
C SER A 166 -2.05 -10.88 22.87
N ARG A 167 -2.24 -10.10 23.94
CA ARG A 167 -3.57 -9.66 24.42
C ARG A 167 -4.35 -8.87 23.38
N GLN A 168 -3.68 -8.38 22.34
CA GLN A 168 -4.26 -7.63 21.23
C GLN A 168 -4.57 -8.53 20.03
N SER A 169 -4.13 -9.79 20.04
CA SER A 169 -4.38 -10.75 18.97
C SER A 169 -5.51 -11.71 19.32
N TYR A 170 -6.36 -12.01 18.34
CA TYR A 170 -7.47 -12.95 18.47
C TYR A 170 -7.39 -14.00 17.37
N ILE A 171 -7.57 -15.28 17.74
CA ILE A 171 -7.81 -16.34 16.76
C ILE A 171 -9.24 -16.14 16.23
N TYR A 172 -9.34 -15.76 14.95
CA TYR A 172 -10.62 -15.52 14.31
C TYR A 172 -11.24 -16.83 13.82
N VAL A 173 -10.44 -17.69 13.19
CA VAL A 173 -10.91 -18.96 12.65
C VAL A 173 -9.77 -19.97 12.54
N VAL A 174 -10.11 -21.26 12.64
CA VAL A 174 -9.20 -22.38 12.41
C VAL A 174 -9.72 -23.19 11.24
N ARG A 175 -8.92 -23.37 10.19
CA ARG A 175 -9.25 -24.27 9.07
C ARG A 175 -8.49 -25.57 9.22
N ARG A 176 -9.21 -26.69 9.27
CA ARG A 176 -8.65 -28.05 9.32
C ARG A 176 -8.98 -28.76 8.03
N GLY A 177 -8.04 -28.79 7.09
CA GLY A 177 -8.30 -29.23 5.72
C GLY A 177 -9.40 -28.38 5.07
N ASN A 178 -10.51 -29.01 4.65
CA ASN A 178 -11.64 -28.31 4.01
C ASN A 178 -12.74 -27.86 4.99
N LYS A 179 -12.52 -27.95 6.30
CA LYS A 179 -13.50 -27.56 7.34
C LYS A 179 -13.07 -26.28 8.04
N THR A 180 -14.01 -25.35 8.15
CA THR A 180 -13.84 -24.10 8.91
C THR A 180 -14.42 -24.30 10.31
N LEU A 181 -13.61 -24.09 11.34
CA LEU A 181 -13.96 -24.28 12.74
C LEU A 181 -13.94 -22.93 13.47
N ILE A 182 -15.04 -22.63 14.17
CA ILE A 182 -15.13 -21.44 15.03
C ILE A 182 -14.35 -21.75 16.31
N PRO A 183 -13.39 -20.90 16.72
CA PRO A 183 -12.54 -21.16 17.86
C PRO A 183 -13.33 -21.02 19.17
N SER A 184 -13.80 -22.14 19.70
CA SER A 184 -14.26 -22.24 21.10
C SER A 184 -13.06 -22.45 22.02
N GLY A 185 -13.15 -22.04 23.29
CA GLY A 185 -12.05 -22.22 24.25
C GLY A 185 -11.61 -23.68 24.45
N ASP A 186 -12.49 -24.63 24.16
CA ASP A 186 -12.23 -26.08 24.20
C ASP A 186 -11.61 -26.64 22.91
N LEU A 187 -11.61 -25.88 21.82
CA LEU A 187 -11.07 -26.35 20.54
C LEU A 187 -9.57 -26.59 20.66
N VAL A 188 -9.13 -27.82 20.36
CA VAL A 188 -7.71 -28.19 20.34
C VAL A 188 -7.16 -28.05 18.93
N ILE A 189 -6.09 -27.26 18.79
CA ILE A 189 -5.36 -27.05 17.55
C ILE A 189 -4.49 -28.27 17.26
N LYS A 190 -4.42 -28.71 16.01
CA LYS A 190 -3.64 -29.88 15.57
C LYS A 190 -2.72 -29.52 14.41
N ALA A 191 -1.67 -30.32 14.22
CA ALA A 191 -0.84 -30.26 13.03
C ALA A 191 -1.70 -30.38 11.75
N GLY A 192 -1.43 -29.52 10.77
CA GLY A 192 -2.22 -29.36 9.55
C GLY A 192 -3.34 -28.33 9.65
N ASP A 193 -3.58 -27.74 10.83
CA ASP A 193 -4.50 -26.62 10.96
C ASP A 193 -3.89 -25.33 10.42
N VAL A 194 -4.74 -24.50 9.82
CA VAL A 194 -4.42 -23.14 9.41
C VAL A 194 -5.18 -22.20 10.33
N VAL A 195 -4.45 -21.44 11.14
CA VAL A 195 -5.00 -20.53 12.15
C VAL A 195 -4.91 -19.11 11.62
N LEU A 196 -6.05 -18.44 11.54
CA LEU A 196 -6.14 -17.04 11.14
C LEU A 196 -6.22 -16.17 12.40
N LEU A 197 -5.20 -15.36 12.60
CA LEU A 197 -5.08 -14.41 13.70
C LEU A 197 -5.37 -13.01 13.21
N TYR A 198 -6.10 -12.24 14.00
CA TYR A 198 -6.27 -10.82 13.80
C TYR A 198 -5.61 -10.06 14.95
N ASP A 199 -4.76 -9.08 14.64
CA ASP A 199 -4.19 -8.16 15.63
C ASP A 199 -4.96 -6.83 15.68
N LYS A 200 -5.51 -6.52 16.84
CA LYS A 200 -6.21 -5.26 17.12
C LYS A 200 -5.18 -4.20 17.47
N HIS A 201 -4.63 -3.52 16.45
CA HIS A 201 -3.79 -2.35 16.67
C HIS A 201 -4.60 -1.26 17.40
N LEU A 202 -4.32 -1.06 18.69
CA LEU A 202 -4.75 0.11 19.43
C LEU A 202 -3.77 1.24 19.10
N HIS A 203 -4.19 2.23 18.31
CA HIS A 203 -3.48 3.51 18.33
C HIS A 203 -3.73 4.11 19.71
N ASN A 204 -2.64 4.28 20.46
CA ASN A 204 -2.62 4.86 21.77
C ASN A 204 -3.02 6.34 21.65
N GLU A 205 -4.24 6.68 22.03
CA GLU A 205 -4.63 8.06 22.31
C GLU A 205 -3.88 8.51 23.57
N ASN A 206 -2.71 9.12 23.39
CA ASN A 206 -2.18 10.04 24.40
C ASN A 206 -2.73 11.43 24.08
N ILE A 207 -3.79 11.78 24.81
CA ILE A 207 -4.19 13.16 25.09
C ILE A 207 -3.16 13.77 26.05
#